data_AF-A0A0E0UZY9-F1
#
_entry.id   AF-A0A0E0UZY9-F1
#
_cell.length_a   1.000
_cell.length_b   1.000
_cell.length_c   1.000
_cell.angle_alpha   90.00
_cell.angle_beta   90.00
_cell.angle_gamma   90.00
#
_symmetry.space_group_name_H-M   'P 1'
#
loop_
_entity.id
_entity.type
_entity.pdbx_description
1 polymer ?
#
loop_
_entity_poly.entity_id
_entity_poly.type
_entity_poly.pdbx_seq_one_letter_code
_entity_poly.pdbx_strand_id
1 'polypeptide(L)'
;MKLLKMTGEVVSFDLQPEFVLQESFRKNGKLYRAIKYKADFLVRYSDGHEELIDIKGMLTKEFRIKQKLFELRYMQSIKCLKLKGRNFVEV
;
A
#
# COMPACT_ATOMS: atom_id res chain seq x y z
N MET A 1 6.27 -4.38 22.89
CA MET A 1 6.73 -4.44 21.48
C MET A 1 7.02 -5.89 21.11
N LYS A 2 6.00 -6.75 20.97
CA LYS A 2 6.20 -8.18 20.70
C LYS A 2 5.00 -8.76 19.94
N LEU A 3 4.91 -8.43 18.66
CA LEU A 3 4.00 -9.01 17.65
C LEU A 3 4.55 -8.46 16.33
N LEU A 4 5.49 -9.13 15.65
CA LEU A 4 5.23 -10.17 14.67
C LEU A 4 6.50 -11.02 14.51
N LYS A 5 6.51 -12.21 15.11
CA LYS A 5 7.37 -13.33 14.72
C LYS A 5 6.43 -14.39 14.15
N MET A 6 5.99 -14.22 12.91
CA MET A 6 5.40 -15.30 12.14
C MET A 6 6.28 -15.50 10.89
N THR A 7 7.08 -16.55 10.97
CA THR A 7 7.48 -17.45 9.87
C THR A 7 8.30 -16.92 8.68
N GLY A 8 8.88 -15.73 8.75
CA GLY A 8 9.96 -15.25 7.88
C GLY A 8 10.51 -13.97 8.46
N GLU A 9 11.80 -13.91 8.81
CA GLU A 9 12.35 -12.77 9.55
C GLU A 9 12.19 -11.49 8.73
N VAL A 10 11.36 -10.57 9.21
CA VAL A 10 11.24 -9.22 8.62
C VAL A 10 12.60 -8.55 8.68
N VAL A 11 13.13 -8.20 7.52
CA VAL A 11 14.46 -7.58 7.41
C VAL A 11 14.37 -6.08 7.60
N SER A 12 13.35 -5.45 7.01
CA SER A 12 13.16 -4.01 7.09
C SER A 12 11.71 -3.63 6.83
N PHE A 13 11.34 -2.42 7.22
CA PHE A 13 10.08 -1.81 6.82
C PHE A 13 10.28 -0.33 6.51
N ASP A 14 9.61 0.15 5.47
CA ASP A 14 9.48 1.57 5.20
C ASP A 14 8.17 2.10 5.75
N LEU A 15 8.25 3.24 6.42
CA LEU A 15 7.09 3.99 6.83
C LEU A 15 6.64 4.88 5.68
N GLN A 16 5.34 4.84 5.39
CA GLN A 16 4.71 5.78 4.50
C GLN A 16 5.26 5.88 3.06
N PRO A 17 5.59 4.75 2.40
CA PRO A 17 6.15 4.76 1.05
C PRO A 17 5.15 5.33 0.03
N GLU A 18 5.68 6.07 -0.95
CA GLU A 18 4.90 6.68 -2.04
C GLU A 18 5.13 5.96 -3.37
N PHE A 19 4.03 5.65 -4.07
CA PHE A 19 4.02 5.00 -5.37
C PHE A 19 3.29 5.87 -6.40
N VAL A 20 3.90 6.06 -7.56
CA VAL A 20 3.23 6.75 -8.67
C VAL A 20 2.29 5.75 -9.35
N LEU A 21 0.98 6.02 -9.37
CA LEU A 21 -0.03 5.21 -10.05
C LEU A 21 -0.22 5.64 -11.49
N GLN A 22 -0.18 6.95 -11.72
CA GLN A 22 -0.28 7.57 -13.03
C GLN A 22 0.66 8.76 -13.08
N GLU A 23 1.49 8.82 -14.11
CA GLU A 23 2.43 9.92 -14.30
C GLU A 23 1.71 11.24 -14.58
N SER A 24 2.38 12.35 -14.30
CA SER A 24 1.90 13.65 -14.74
C SER A 24 2.01 13.74 -16.25
N PHE A 25 1.00 14.34 -16.89
CA PHE A 25 1.00 14.53 -18.33
C PHE A 25 0.43 15.90 -18.69
N ARG A 26 0.80 16.41 -19.87
CA ARG A 26 0.21 17.63 -20.43
C ARG A 26 -0.78 17.26 -21.52
N LYS A 27 -1.95 17.88 -21.49
CA LYS A 27 -2.97 17.77 -22.55
C LYS A 27 -3.66 19.11 -22.71
N ASN A 28 -3.78 19.59 -23.94
CA ASN A 28 -4.42 20.87 -24.28
C ASN A 28 -3.85 22.07 -23.49
N GLY A 29 -2.52 22.16 -23.38
CA GLY A 29 -1.85 23.23 -22.63
C GLY A 29 -1.98 23.14 -21.10
N LYS A 30 -2.77 22.21 -20.57
CA LYS A 30 -2.98 22.02 -19.13
C LYS A 30 -2.09 20.88 -18.60
N LEU A 31 -1.45 21.13 -17.45
CA LEU A 31 -0.72 20.11 -16.69
C LEU A 31 -1.68 19.34 -15.78
N TYR A 32 -1.72 18.02 -15.94
CA TYR A 32 -2.39 17.09 -15.04
C TYR A 32 -1.33 16.51 -14.10
N ARG A 33 -1.53 16.67 -12.79
CA ARG A 33 -0.58 16.18 -11.78
C ARG A 33 -0.63 14.65 -11.70
N ALA A 34 0.50 14.06 -11.31
CA ALA A 34 0.59 12.62 -11.09
C ALA A 34 -0.40 12.17 -10.00
N ILE A 35 -0.96 10.98 -10.18
CA ILE A 35 -1.73 10.31 -9.13
C ILE A 35 -0.75 9.44 -8.37
N LYS A 36 -0.62 9.69 -7.06
CA LYS A 36 0.20 8.89 -6.17
C LYS A 36 -0.67 8.13 -5.17
N TYR A 37 -0.15 6.99 -4.76
CA TYR A 37 -0.65 6.20 -3.64
C TYR A 37 0.40 6.20 -2.54
N LYS A 38 -0.04 6.35 -1.30
CA LYS A 38 0.81 6.37 -0.12
C LYS A 38 0.28 5.30 0.83
N ALA A 39 1.06 4.23 1.01
CA ALA A 39 0.71 3.17 1.95
C ALA A 39 1.17 3.56 3.37
N ASP A 40 0.79 2.80 4.40
CA ASP A 40 1.28 3.03 5.75
C ASP A 40 2.62 2.33 5.98
N PHE A 41 2.76 1.10 5.47
CA PHE A 41 3.98 0.30 5.61
C PHE A 41 4.29 -0.48 4.32
N LEU A 42 5.58 -0.60 4.02
CA LEU A 42 6.11 -1.61 3.10
C LEU A 42 7.06 -2.48 3.90
N VAL A 43 6.73 -3.75 4.05
CA VAL A 43 7.49 -4.72 4.84
C VAL A 43 8.28 -5.61 3.90
N ARG A 44 9.59 -5.74 4.15
CA ARG A 44 10.47 -6.63 3.39
C ARG A 44 10.86 -7.83 4.24
N TYR A 45 10.67 -9.02 3.68
CA TYR A 45 10.99 -10.29 4.31
C TYR A 45 12.34 -10.81 3.84
N SER A 46 12.94 -11.70 4.63
CA SER A 46 14.26 -12.30 4.36
C SER A 46 14.27 -13.25 3.17
N ASP A 47 13.11 -13.75 2.75
CA ASP A 47 12.91 -14.54 1.54
C ASP A 47 12.83 -13.70 0.26
N GLY A 48 12.94 -12.37 0.37
CA GLY A 48 12.86 -11.42 -0.73
C GLY A 48 11.44 -10.97 -1.09
N HIS A 49 10.42 -11.44 -0.36
CA HIS A 49 9.05 -10.98 -0.54
C HIS A 49 8.83 -9.59 0.08
N GLU A 50 7.93 -8.82 -0.53
CA GLU A 50 7.53 -7.49 -0.06
C GLU A 50 6.01 -7.42 0.13
N GLU A 51 5.57 -6.94 1.29
CA GLU A 51 4.16 -6.72 1.59
C GLU A 51 3.87 -5.24 1.78
N LEU A 52 2.91 -4.76 1.00
CA LEU A 52 2.34 -3.43 1.20
C LEU A 52 1.16 -3.52 2.16
N ILE A 53 1.26 -2.84 3.30
CA ILE A 53 0.23 -2.83 4.33
C ILE A 53 -0.35 -1.43 4.46
N ASP A 54 -1.67 -1.36 4.43
CA ASP A 54 -2.43 -0.13 4.59
C ASP A 54 -3.53 -0.32 5.64
N ILE A 55 -3.53 0.54 6.66
CA ILE A 55 -4.45 0.47 7.79
C ILE A 55 -5.65 1.38 7.48
N LYS A 56 -6.80 0.79 7.12
CA LYS A 56 -8.05 1.52 6.88
C LYS A 56 -9.20 1.03 7.75
N GLY A 57 -9.94 1.98 8.32
CA GLY A 57 -11.23 1.69 8.95
C GLY A 57 -12.36 1.39 7.95
N MET A 58 -12.29 2.01 6.76
CA MET A 58 -13.31 1.92 5.71
C MET A 58 -12.65 2.02 4.32
N LEU A 59 -13.01 1.10 3.43
CA LEU A 59 -12.58 1.13 2.03
C LEU A 59 -13.45 2.10 1.22
N THR A 60 -12.87 3.22 0.79
CA THR A 60 -13.58 4.21 -0.03
C THR A 60 -13.58 3.84 -1.52
N LYS A 61 -14.50 4.41 -2.31
CA LYS A 61 -14.52 4.22 -3.78
C LYS A 61 -13.21 4.69 -4.43
N GLU A 62 -12.68 5.81 -3.97
CA GLU A 62 -11.39 6.35 -4.43
C GLU A 62 -10.23 5.40 -4.13
N PHE A 63 -10.23 4.78 -2.94
CA PHE A 63 -9.23 3.77 -2.60
C PHE A 63 -9.30 2.59 -3.56
N ARG A 64 -10.49 2.04 -3.84
CA ARG A 64 -10.65 0.91 -4.78
C ARG A 64 -10.13 1.23 -6.18
N ILE A 65 -10.29 2.48 -6.65
CA ILE A 65 -9.72 2.91 -7.93
C ILE A 65 -8.19 2.95 -7.85
N LYS A 66 -7.63 3.56 -6.80
CA LYS A 66 -6.18 3.62 -6.58
C LYS A 66 -5.56 2.23 -6.43
N GLN A 67 -6.23 1.33 -5.71
CA GLN A 67 -5.84 -0.08 -5.57
C GLN A 67 -5.76 -0.77 -6.92
N LYS A 68 -6.81 -0.66 -7.76
CA LYS A 68 -6.80 -1.23 -9.11
C LYS A 68 -5.66 -0.68 -9.99
N LEU A 69 -5.40 0.62 -9.90
CA LEU A 69 -4.29 1.25 -10.63
C LEU A 69 -2.92 0.77 -10.12
N PHE A 70 -2.79 0.59 -8.80
CA PHE A 70 -1.58 0.08 -8.18
C PHE A 70 -1.31 -1.36 -8.61
N GLU A 71 -2.30 -2.24 -8.45
CA GLU A 71 -2.21 -3.66 -8.81
C GLU A 71 -1.86 -3.84 -10.30
N LEU A 72 -2.47 -3.05 -11.19
CA LEU A 72 -2.15 -3.10 -12.62
C LEU A 72 -0.72 -2.64 -12.92
N ARG A 73 -0.22 -1.60 -12.23
CA ARG A 73 1.08 -0.99 -12.54
C ARG A 73 2.25 -1.76 -11.94
N TYR A 74 2.10 -2.26 -10.72
CA TYR A 74 3.16 -2.92 -9.96
C TYR A 74 3.00 -4.44 -9.89
N MET A 75 1.87 -4.99 -10.38
CA MET A 75 1.56 -6.42 -10.31
C MET A 75 1.64 -6.98 -8.89
N GLN A 76 1.31 -6.15 -7.89
CA GLN A 76 1.41 -6.44 -6.46
C GLN A 76 0.09 -6.05 -5.77
N SER A 77 -0.34 -6.86 -4.80
CA SER A 77 -1.54 -6.61 -4.00
C SER A 77 -1.26 -5.81 -2.73
N ILE A 78 -2.26 -5.06 -2.27
CA ILE A 78 -2.21 -4.27 -1.03
C ILE A 78 -2.98 -4.98 0.07
N LYS A 79 -2.33 -5.31 1.19
CA LYS A 79 -2.99 -5.87 2.38
C LYS A 79 -3.66 -4.76 3.17
N CYS A 80 -4.99 -4.76 3.16
CA CYS A 80 -5.79 -3.80 3.90
C CYS A 80 -6.11 -4.33 5.29
N LEU A 81 -5.64 -3.66 6.34
CA LEU A 81 -5.91 -4.05 7.72
C LEU A 81 -6.85 -3.07 8.40
N LYS A 82 -7.77 -3.59 9.21
CA LYS A 82 -8.65 -2.81 10.09
C LYS A 82 -8.46 -3.19 11.53
N LEU A 83 -8.36 -2.18 12.38
CA LEU A 83 -8.36 -2.38 13.83
C LEU A 83 -9.76 -2.78 14.29
N LYS A 84 -9.88 -3.98 14.87
CA LYS A 84 -11.10 -4.49 15.52
C LYS A 84 -10.76 -4.85 16.97
N GLY A 85 -11.15 -3.99 17.90
CA GLY A 85 -10.77 -4.12 19.30
C GLY A 85 -9.26 -3.91 19.49
N ARG A 86 -8.54 -4.94 19.96
CA ARG A 86 -7.07 -4.92 20.14
C ARG A 86 -6.29 -5.62 19.02
N ASN A 87 -6.98 -6.14 18.00
CA ASN A 87 -6.37 -6.94 16.92
C ASN A 87 -6.58 -6.28 15.55
N PHE A 88 -5.67 -6.52 14.62
CA PHE A 88 -5.82 -6.17 13.21
C PHE A 88 -6.43 -7.34 12.44
N VAL A 89 -7.42 -7.04 11.60
CA VAL A 89 -8.12 -8.03 10.75
C VAL A 89 -8.07 -7.52 9.31
N GLU A 90 -7.79 -8.41 8.36
CA GLU A 90 -7.81 -8.09 6.94
C GLU A 90 -9.24 -7.76 6.47
N VAL A 91 -9.38 -6.78 5.56
CA VAL A 91 -10.67 -6.23 5.09
C VAL A 91 -10.91 -6.51 3.63
#